data_AF-A0A382M5H7-F1
#
_entry.id   AF-A0A382M5H7-F1
#
_cell.length_a   1.000
_cell.length_b   1.000
_cell.length_c   1.000
_cell.angle_alpha   90.00
_cell.angle_beta   90.00
_cell.angle_gamma   90.00
#
_symmetry.space_group_name_H-M   'P 1'
#
loop_
_entity.id
_entity.type
_entity.pdbx_description
1 polymer ?
#
loop_
_entity_poly.entity_id
_entity_poly.type
_entity_poly.pdbx_seq_one_letter_code
_entity_poly.pdbx_strand_id
1 'polypeptide(L)'
;MAEETNNELVPVPEYEVLEKVDDQAIIQMMTGQAIKDYVYSFKQGGKVVEGLTLAGINEAANRRGGIEVDSIEYTERDQSWLAVAKATDSITGSSRYGACEQPKNAGSRPDTFAFTKAIHKAQRNAIKQLLPVPVLKEVLNYYLHGKSSGATYQVLESNATQNDNVTNAQKAAFSLASKLKPRFDQNAISQNDFWNYVKR
;
A
#
# COMPACT_ATOMS: atom_id res chain seq x y z
N MET A 1 12.06 47.73 -5.22
CA MET A 1 12.65 46.83 -4.23
C MET A 1 11.53 45.92 -3.77
N ALA A 2 11.36 44.78 -4.44
CA ALA A 2 10.37 43.78 -4.06
C ALA A 2 11.13 42.74 -3.23
N GLU A 3 10.75 42.59 -1.97
CA GLU A 3 11.31 41.60 -1.07
C GLU A 3 10.91 40.20 -1.56
N GLU A 4 11.90 39.47 -2.08
CA GLU A 4 11.76 38.06 -2.38
C GLU A 4 11.60 37.32 -1.05
N THR A 5 10.36 36.94 -0.72
CA THR A 5 10.08 35.96 0.33
C THR A 5 10.71 34.64 -0.10
N ASN A 6 11.90 34.36 0.44
CA ASN A 6 12.54 33.05 0.42
C ASN A 6 11.55 32.03 0.99
N ASN A 7 10.88 31.31 0.09
CA ASN A 7 10.02 30.20 0.43
C ASN A 7 10.95 29.03 0.79
N GLU A 8 11.48 29.03 2.02
CA GLU A 8 12.22 27.91 2.56
C GLU A 8 11.35 26.66 2.42
N LEU A 9 11.80 25.72 1.58
CA LEU A 9 11.18 24.42 1.38
C LEU A 9 11.35 23.63 2.68
N VAL A 10 10.44 23.85 3.64
CA VAL A 10 10.39 23.06 4.87
C VAL A 10 10.21 21.59 4.45
N PRO A 11 11.11 20.69 4.85
CA PRO A 11 10.99 19.29 4.50
C PRO A 11 9.72 18.71 5.15
N VAL A 12 8.71 18.43 4.33
CA VAL A 12 7.47 17.80 4.78
C VAL A 12 7.81 16.40 5.34
N PRO A 13 7.43 16.09 6.59
CA PRO A 13 7.65 14.78 7.16
C PRO A 13 6.91 13.68 6.39
N GLU A 14 7.50 12.48 6.31
CA GLU A 14 6.90 11.30 5.67
C GLU A 14 5.47 11.03 6.12
N TYR A 15 5.20 11.20 7.42
CA TYR A 15 3.87 10.96 7.98
C TYR A 15 2.81 11.93 7.42
N GLU A 16 3.16 13.19 7.13
CA GLU A 16 2.18 14.18 6.64
C GLU A 16 1.78 13.92 5.18
N VAL A 17 2.75 13.48 4.37
CA VAL A 17 2.47 13.06 2.98
C VAL A 17 1.52 11.88 3.01
N LEU A 18 1.82 10.90 3.86
CA LEU A 18 1.02 9.71 4.00
C LEU A 18 -0.40 9.99 4.50
N GLU A 19 -0.54 10.84 5.51
CA GLU A 19 -1.82 11.30 6.04
C GLU A 19 -2.69 11.94 4.96
N LYS A 20 -2.11 12.79 4.11
CA LYS A 20 -2.84 13.45 3.00
C LYS A 20 -3.28 12.46 1.93
N VAL A 21 -2.42 11.52 1.56
CA VAL A 21 -2.74 10.49 0.55
C VAL A 21 -3.84 9.57 1.07
N ASP A 22 -3.76 9.13 2.32
CA ASP A 22 -4.80 8.30 2.93
C ASP A 22 -6.12 9.04 3.03
N ASP A 23 -6.12 10.31 3.46
CA ASP A 23 -7.32 11.14 3.53
C ASP A 23 -8.03 11.22 2.17
N GLN A 24 -7.28 11.47 1.11
CA GLN A 24 -7.82 11.52 -0.24
C GLN A 24 -8.38 10.16 -0.66
N ALA A 25 -7.66 9.06 -0.42
CA ALA A 25 -8.11 7.72 -0.76
C ALA A 25 -9.41 7.33 -0.02
N ILE A 26 -9.52 7.71 1.26
CA ILE A 26 -10.73 7.48 2.07
C ILE A 26 -11.90 8.30 1.52
N ILE A 27 -11.71 9.57 1.22
CA ILE A 27 -12.76 10.42 0.62
C ILE A 27 -13.21 9.85 -0.74
N GLN A 28 -12.27 9.41 -1.57
CA GLN A 28 -12.56 8.78 -2.86
C GLN A 28 -13.40 7.52 -2.69
N MET A 29 -13.02 6.64 -1.75
CA MET A 29 -13.79 5.44 -1.41
C MET A 29 -15.22 5.79 -0.98
N MET A 30 -15.38 6.79 -0.11
CA MET A 30 -16.70 7.23 0.39
C MET A 30 -17.58 7.87 -0.68
N THR A 31 -16.97 8.45 -1.70
CA THR A 31 -17.68 9.08 -2.83
C THR A 31 -17.87 8.14 -4.02
N GLY A 32 -17.52 6.85 -3.87
CA GLY A 32 -17.66 5.83 -4.91
C GLY A 32 -16.65 5.97 -6.05
N GLN A 33 -15.59 6.77 -5.87
CA GLN A 33 -14.49 6.87 -6.83
C GLN A 33 -13.58 5.64 -6.69
N ALA A 34 -13.15 5.08 -7.82
CA ALA A 34 -12.23 3.95 -7.81
C ALA A 34 -10.92 4.33 -7.11
N ILE A 35 -10.47 3.49 -6.17
CA ILE A 35 -9.17 3.64 -5.49
C ILE A 35 -8.07 3.39 -6.52
N LYS A 36 -7.26 4.41 -6.82
CA LYS A 36 -6.24 4.32 -7.88
C LYS A 36 -4.85 3.96 -7.37
N ASP A 37 -4.54 4.30 -6.11
CA ASP A 37 -3.15 4.36 -5.64
C ASP A 37 -2.89 3.48 -4.40
N TYR A 38 -2.17 2.38 -4.61
CA TYR A 38 -1.71 1.45 -3.56
C TYR A 38 -0.35 1.86 -2.97
N VAL A 39 0.39 2.71 -3.67
CA VAL A 39 1.75 3.16 -3.32
C VAL A 39 1.81 4.67 -3.41
N TYR A 40 2.57 5.30 -2.52
CA TYR A 40 2.94 6.70 -2.60
C TYR A 40 4.46 6.84 -2.67
N SER A 41 4.92 7.91 -3.31
CA SER A 41 6.34 8.24 -3.45
C SER A 41 6.53 9.74 -3.35
N PHE A 42 7.54 10.20 -2.60
CA PHE A 42 7.91 11.60 -2.52
C PHE A 42 9.42 11.76 -2.35
N LYS A 43 9.94 12.93 -2.74
CA LYS A 43 11.37 13.27 -2.61
C LYS A 43 11.60 14.07 -1.33
N GLN A 44 12.52 13.61 -0.48
CA GLN A 44 12.96 14.33 0.72
C GLN A 44 14.47 14.22 0.86
N GLY A 45 15.16 15.35 0.98
CA GLY A 45 16.62 15.38 1.16
C GLY A 45 17.41 14.64 0.06
N GLY A 46 16.95 14.70 -1.19
CA GLY A 46 17.59 14.01 -2.32
C GLY A 46 17.33 12.49 -2.38
N LYS A 47 16.55 11.93 -1.46
CA LYS A 47 16.15 10.51 -1.45
C LYS A 47 14.67 10.38 -1.85
N VAL A 48 14.36 9.33 -2.59
CA VAL A 48 12.97 8.93 -2.86
C VAL A 48 12.51 8.05 -1.70
N VAL A 49 11.42 8.44 -1.05
CA VAL A 49 10.77 7.67 0.01
C VAL A 49 9.48 7.10 -0.57
N GLU A 50 9.32 5.78 -0.46
CA GLU A 50 8.17 5.05 -1.00
C GLU A 50 7.51 4.25 0.10
N GLY A 51 6.17 4.17 0.06
CA GLY A 51 5.42 3.39 1.02
C GLY A 51 4.04 2.99 0.51
N LEU A 52 3.36 2.18 1.33
CA LEU A 52 1.99 1.75 1.04
C LEU A 52 0.99 2.72 1.62
N THR A 53 -0.03 3.04 0.82
CA THR A 53 -1.25 3.75 1.27
C THR A 53 -2.13 2.82 2.09
N LEU A 54 -3.24 3.32 2.64
CA LEU A 54 -4.26 2.46 3.27
C LEU A 54 -4.72 1.31 2.36
N ALA A 55 -4.92 1.58 1.08
CA ALA A 55 -5.27 0.55 0.11
C ALA A 55 -4.15 -0.47 -0.08
N GLY A 56 -2.89 -0.02 -0.13
CA GLY A 56 -1.71 -0.88 -0.18
C GLY A 56 -1.57 -1.78 1.05
N ILE A 57 -1.83 -1.25 2.24
CA ILE A 57 -1.80 -2.01 3.49
C ILE A 57 -2.90 -3.08 3.52
N ASN A 58 -4.12 -2.73 3.11
CA ASN A 58 -5.22 -3.70 3.05
C ASN A 58 -4.95 -4.80 2.02
N GLU A 59 -4.41 -4.45 0.87
CA GLU A 59 -3.99 -5.44 -0.13
C GLU A 59 -2.89 -6.36 0.41
N ALA A 60 -1.90 -5.82 1.11
CA ALA A 60 -0.86 -6.61 1.74
C ALA A 60 -1.43 -7.59 2.77
N ALA A 61 -2.41 -7.16 3.57
CA ALA A 61 -3.12 -8.00 4.51
C ALA A 61 -3.93 -9.10 3.82
N ASN A 62 -4.65 -8.77 2.75
CA ASN A 62 -5.43 -9.72 1.96
C ASN A 62 -4.55 -10.79 1.31
N ARG A 63 -3.41 -10.41 0.73
CA ARG A 63 -2.46 -11.36 0.11
C ARG A 63 -1.82 -12.29 1.13
N ARG A 64 -1.47 -11.74 2.29
CA ARG A 64 -0.92 -12.53 3.39
C ARG A 64 -1.95 -13.51 3.92
N GLY A 65 -3.20 -13.07 4.04
CA GLY A 65 -4.27 -13.78 4.72
C GLY A 65 -4.12 -13.77 6.25
N GLY A 66 -5.20 -14.10 6.94
CA GLY A 66 -5.22 -14.33 8.39
C GLY A 66 -5.23 -13.07 9.27
N ILE A 67 -5.19 -11.86 8.72
CA ILE A 67 -5.34 -10.62 9.50
C ILE A 67 -6.78 -10.13 9.44
N GLU A 68 -7.39 -9.95 10.59
CA GLU A 68 -8.75 -9.43 10.74
C GLU A 68 -8.77 -8.26 11.75
N VAL A 69 -9.73 -7.35 11.60
CA VAL A 69 -10.00 -6.30 12.58
C VAL A 69 -11.07 -6.82 13.54
N ASP A 70 -10.69 -7.04 14.80
CA ASP A 70 -11.56 -7.63 15.83
C ASP A 70 -12.59 -6.62 16.35
N SER A 71 -12.13 -5.42 16.66
CA SER A 71 -12.93 -4.40 17.31
C SER A 71 -12.46 -3.00 16.92
N ILE A 72 -13.41 -2.07 16.96
CA ILE A 72 -13.17 -0.65 16.77
C ILE A 72 -13.95 0.08 17.84
N GLU A 73 -13.23 0.83 18.66
CA GLU A 73 -13.79 1.72 19.65
C GLU A 73 -13.54 3.17 19.21
N TYR A 74 -14.48 4.06 19.50
CA TYR A 74 -14.31 5.47 19.21
C TYR A 74 -14.85 6.34 20.33
N THR A 75 -14.29 7.54 20.43
CA THR A 75 -14.71 8.57 21.36
C THR A 75 -14.83 9.88 20.59
N GLU A 76 -16.01 10.47 20.64
CA GLU A 76 -16.20 11.85 20.20
C GLU A 76 -15.58 12.79 21.23
N ARG A 77 -14.70 13.70 20.77
CA ARG A 77 -14.17 14.80 21.56
C ARG A 77 -14.67 16.12 20.98
N ASP A 78 -14.47 17.21 21.71
CA ASP A 78 -14.95 18.53 21.28
C ASP A 78 -14.43 18.92 19.90
N GLN A 79 -13.14 18.71 19.64
CA GLN A 79 -12.46 19.15 18.41
C GLN A 79 -11.99 18.00 17.52
N SER A 80 -12.18 16.74 17.92
CA SER A 80 -11.63 15.58 17.24
C SER A 80 -12.46 14.32 17.43
N TRP A 81 -12.16 13.31 16.62
CA TRP A 81 -12.57 11.93 16.80
C TRP A 81 -11.34 11.11 17.18
N LEU A 82 -11.41 10.39 18.30
CA LEU A 82 -10.43 9.36 18.64
C LEU A 82 -11.00 8.01 18.23
N ALA A 83 -10.27 7.24 17.45
CA ALA A 83 -10.58 5.86 17.12
C ALA A 83 -9.42 4.94 17.53
N VAL A 84 -9.76 3.78 18.09
CA VAL A 84 -8.82 2.70 18.44
C VAL A 84 -9.34 1.41 17.82
N ALA A 85 -8.53 0.79 16.97
CA ALA A 85 -8.84 -0.49 16.35
C ALA A 85 -7.90 -1.56 16.90
N LYS A 86 -8.45 -2.75 17.14
CA LYS A 86 -7.67 -3.97 17.41
C LYS A 86 -7.72 -4.85 16.18
N ALA A 87 -6.55 -5.31 15.74
CA ALA A 87 -6.44 -6.34 14.71
C ALA A 87 -5.74 -7.57 15.29
N THR A 88 -6.12 -8.75 14.80
CA THR A 88 -5.52 -10.03 15.16
C THR A 88 -5.10 -10.77 13.91
N ASP A 89 -3.95 -11.41 14.02
CA ASP A 89 -3.44 -12.36 13.04
C ASP A 89 -3.71 -13.79 13.52
N SER A 90 -4.66 -14.46 12.90
CA SER A 90 -5.05 -15.83 13.23
C SER A 90 -3.98 -16.87 12.95
N ILE A 91 -2.97 -16.55 12.12
CA ILE A 91 -1.86 -17.48 11.82
C ILE A 91 -0.84 -17.48 12.96
N THR A 92 -0.51 -16.31 13.52
CA THR A 92 0.49 -16.21 14.60
C THR A 92 -0.13 -16.11 15.99
N GLY A 93 -1.44 -15.85 16.08
CA GLY A 93 -2.15 -15.53 17.32
C GLY A 93 -1.82 -14.14 17.89
N SER A 94 -1.06 -13.31 17.18
CA SER A 94 -0.68 -11.98 17.65
C SER A 94 -1.77 -10.95 17.40
N SER A 95 -2.01 -10.07 18.38
CA SER A 95 -2.88 -8.90 18.22
C SER A 95 -2.08 -7.60 18.31
N ARG A 96 -2.52 -6.57 17.59
CA ARG A 96 -1.98 -5.21 17.65
C ARG A 96 -3.10 -4.19 17.69
N TYR A 97 -2.81 -3.05 18.31
CA TYR A 97 -3.72 -1.91 18.37
C TYR A 97 -3.20 -0.80 17.46
N GLY A 98 -4.12 -0.16 16.76
CA GLY A 98 -3.89 1.07 16.01
C GLY A 98 -4.82 2.15 16.53
N ALA A 99 -4.30 3.37 16.67
CA ALA A 99 -5.09 4.53 17.07
C ALA A 99 -4.95 5.65 16.06
N CYS A 100 -5.96 6.49 15.98
CA CYS A 100 -5.95 7.73 15.22
C CYS A 100 -6.81 8.78 15.92
N GLU A 101 -6.26 9.99 16.06
CA GLU A 101 -7.03 11.17 16.43
C GLU A 101 -7.17 12.06 15.18
N GLN A 102 -8.40 12.28 14.74
CA GLN A 102 -8.71 13.08 13.57
C GLN A 102 -9.45 14.36 13.97
N PRO A 103 -8.92 15.56 13.65
CA PRO A 103 -9.64 16.81 13.86
C PRO A 103 -10.97 16.82 13.10
N LYS A 104 -12.02 17.40 13.72
CA LYS A 104 -13.33 17.61 13.08
C LYS A 104 -13.30 18.67 11.98
N ASN A 105 -12.26 19.51 11.96
CA ASN A 105 -12.08 20.59 11.00
C ASN A 105 -10.83 20.36 10.16
N ALA A 106 -10.94 20.58 8.86
CA ALA A 106 -9.81 20.69 7.94
C ALA A 106 -9.52 22.19 7.71
N GLY A 107 -8.60 22.74 8.50
CA GLY A 107 -8.37 24.18 8.54
C GLY A 107 -9.59 24.91 9.12
N SER A 108 -10.14 25.87 8.37
CA SER A 108 -11.30 26.66 8.82
C SER A 108 -12.67 26.04 8.50
N ARG A 109 -12.70 24.87 7.85
CA ARG A 109 -13.96 24.22 7.41
C ARG A 109 -14.18 22.91 8.15
N PRO A 110 -15.43 22.56 8.51
CA PRO A 110 -15.77 21.23 8.99
C PRO A 110 -15.39 20.16 7.96
N ASP A 111 -14.74 19.10 8.42
CA ASP A 111 -14.42 17.92 7.63
C ASP A 111 -15.53 16.88 7.81
N THR A 112 -16.39 16.76 6.80
CA THR A 112 -17.53 15.83 6.79
C THR A 112 -17.12 14.36 6.88
N PHE A 113 -15.85 14.05 6.57
CA PHE A 113 -15.31 12.69 6.58
C PHE A 113 -14.40 12.44 7.79
N ALA A 114 -14.29 13.37 8.74
CA ALA A 114 -13.38 13.26 9.89
C ALA A 114 -13.57 11.95 10.68
N PHE A 115 -14.82 11.57 10.97
CA PHE A 115 -15.11 10.32 11.66
C PHE A 115 -14.61 9.10 10.87
N THR A 116 -14.97 9.01 9.58
CA THR A 116 -14.56 7.91 8.71
C THR A 116 -13.03 7.82 8.58
N LYS A 117 -12.36 8.97 8.44
CA LYS A 117 -10.90 9.04 8.39
C LYS A 117 -10.27 8.46 9.65
N ALA A 118 -10.76 8.82 10.84
CA ALA A 118 -10.27 8.30 12.11
C ALA A 118 -10.34 6.77 12.16
N ILE A 119 -11.49 6.20 11.80
CA ILE A 119 -11.73 4.76 11.80
C ILE A 119 -10.77 4.04 10.86
N HIS A 120 -10.71 4.47 9.60
CA HIS A 120 -9.90 3.83 8.57
C HIS A 120 -8.39 3.92 8.87
N LYS A 121 -7.91 5.06 9.39
CA LYS A 121 -6.52 5.22 9.82
C LYS A 121 -6.19 4.36 11.02
N ALA A 122 -7.07 4.28 12.02
CA ALA A 122 -6.88 3.41 13.18
C ALA A 122 -6.77 1.93 12.77
N GLN A 123 -7.66 1.46 11.88
CA GLN A 123 -7.59 0.10 11.32
C GLN A 123 -6.28 -0.14 10.59
N ARG A 124 -5.89 0.77 9.69
CA ARG A 124 -4.64 0.68 8.94
C ARG A 124 -3.41 0.65 9.86
N ASN A 125 -3.40 1.44 10.93
CA ASN A 125 -2.32 1.43 11.92
C ASN A 125 -2.25 0.11 12.70
N ALA A 126 -3.39 -0.54 12.97
CA ALA A 126 -3.44 -1.85 13.61
C ALA A 126 -2.90 -2.94 12.67
N ILE A 127 -3.41 -2.98 11.43
CA ILE A 127 -3.04 -3.96 10.40
C ILE A 127 -1.55 -3.84 10.02
N LYS A 128 -1.04 -2.62 9.81
CA LYS A 128 0.36 -2.36 9.42
C LYS A 128 1.36 -2.99 10.39
N GLN A 129 1.05 -3.02 11.68
CA GLN A 129 1.92 -3.60 12.71
C GLN A 129 1.95 -5.14 12.71
N LEU A 130 0.94 -5.78 12.12
CA LEU A 130 0.87 -7.23 11.95
C LEU A 130 1.51 -7.70 10.65
N LEU A 131 1.82 -6.79 9.73
CA LEU A 131 2.41 -7.12 8.44
C LEU A 131 3.93 -7.22 8.54
N PRO A 132 4.52 -8.40 8.24
CA PRO A 132 5.97 -8.53 8.15
C PRO A 132 6.54 -7.63 7.06
N VAL A 133 7.71 -7.03 7.32
CA VAL A 133 8.42 -6.16 6.36
C VAL A 133 8.60 -6.80 4.97
N PRO A 134 8.92 -8.11 4.84
CA PRO A 134 9.01 -8.74 3.51
C PRO A 134 7.71 -8.68 2.71
N VAL A 135 6.54 -8.85 3.36
CA VAL A 135 5.23 -8.78 2.70
C VAL A 135 4.95 -7.36 2.20
N LEU A 136 5.24 -6.36 3.04
CA LEU A 136 5.12 -4.95 2.66
C LEU A 136 5.99 -4.62 1.44
N LYS A 137 7.25 -5.09 1.44
CA LYS A 137 8.17 -4.90 0.31
C LYS A 137 7.72 -5.62 -0.96
N GLU A 138 7.18 -6.83 -0.84
CA GLU A 138 6.66 -7.58 -1.99
C GLU A 138 5.52 -6.82 -2.66
N VAL A 139 4.56 -6.33 -1.87
CA VAL A 139 3.40 -5.58 -2.36
C VAL A 139 3.84 -4.25 -2.97
N LEU A 140 4.74 -3.54 -2.29
CA LEU A 140 5.32 -2.29 -2.80
C LEU A 140 6.00 -2.53 -4.16
N ASN A 141 6.86 -3.54 -4.25
CA ASN A 141 7.55 -3.90 -5.49
C ASN A 141 6.58 -4.32 -6.60
N TYR A 142 5.52 -5.05 -6.26
CA TYR A 142 4.50 -5.46 -7.22
C TYR A 142 3.81 -4.25 -7.86
N TYR A 143 3.46 -3.23 -7.09
CA TYR A 143 2.78 -2.04 -7.65
C TYR A 143 3.72 -1.05 -8.32
N LEU A 144 4.98 -0.96 -7.88
CA LEU A 144 6.00 -0.14 -8.53
C LEU A 144 6.48 -0.75 -9.86
N HIS A 145 6.77 -2.05 -9.88
CA HIS A 145 7.43 -2.72 -11.01
C HIS A 145 6.45 -3.55 -11.86
N GLY A 146 5.34 -4.02 -11.29
CA GLY A 146 4.33 -4.81 -11.99
C GLY A 146 3.46 -4.00 -12.96
N LYS A 147 3.42 -2.66 -12.82
CA LYS A 147 2.79 -1.76 -13.81
C LYS A 147 3.64 -1.50 -15.06
N SER A 148 4.87 -2.04 -15.14
CA SER A 148 5.71 -1.95 -16.35
C SER A 148 5.15 -2.71 -17.55
N SER A 149 4.07 -3.49 -17.37
CA SER A 149 3.32 -4.16 -18.43
C SER A 149 1.90 -3.60 -18.52
N GLY A 150 1.77 -2.34 -18.93
CA GLY A 150 0.53 -1.80 -19.52
C GLY A 150 -0.35 -0.90 -18.64
N ALA A 151 0.11 0.33 -18.37
CA ALA A 151 -0.69 1.56 -18.44
C ALA A 151 0.20 2.75 -18.05
N THR A 152 0.53 3.59 -19.02
CA THR A 152 1.36 4.79 -18.87
C THR A 152 0.71 5.76 -17.89
N TYR A 153 1.34 6.01 -16.75
CA TYR A 153 1.15 7.24 -15.98
C TYR A 153 2.43 8.05 -16.14
N GLN A 154 2.35 9.12 -16.93
CA GLN A 154 3.39 10.14 -16.98
C GLN A 154 3.38 10.92 -15.68
N VAL A 155 4.49 10.91 -14.94
CA VAL A 155 4.96 12.11 -14.24
C VAL A 155 6.48 12.20 -14.36
N LEU A 156 6.90 13.22 -15.12
CA LEU A 156 8.18 13.95 -15.18
C LEU A 156 9.51 13.17 -15.14
N GLU A 157 10.25 13.32 -16.24
CA GLU A 157 11.54 12.73 -16.62
C GLU A 157 12.71 12.96 -15.64
N SER A 158 13.63 11.98 -15.52
CA SER A 158 15.01 12.09 -16.02
C SER A 158 15.91 10.86 -15.70
N ASN A 159 16.25 10.13 -16.78
CA ASN A 159 17.50 9.45 -17.20
C ASN A 159 18.35 8.49 -16.32
N ALA A 160 18.52 7.28 -16.91
CA ALA A 160 19.74 6.43 -17.06
C ALA A 160 20.25 5.62 -15.84
N THR A 161 20.75 4.36 -15.88
CA THR A 161 21.01 3.32 -16.91
C THR A 161 21.24 1.95 -16.21
N GLN A 162 21.24 0.86 -16.98
CA GLN A 162 21.14 -0.58 -16.66
C GLN A 162 22.32 -1.28 -15.95
N ASN A 163 22.06 -2.36 -15.20
CA ASN A 163 22.35 -3.79 -15.53
C ASN A 163 22.42 -4.72 -14.29
N ASP A 164 21.65 -5.83 -14.27
CA ASP A 164 22.21 -7.19 -14.07
C ASP A 164 21.20 -8.34 -14.29
N ASN A 165 21.74 -9.47 -14.73
CA ASN A 165 21.10 -10.48 -15.57
C ASN A 165 20.46 -11.66 -14.82
N VAL A 166 19.14 -11.83 -15.01
CA VAL A 166 18.47 -13.15 -15.10
C VAL A 166 17.46 -13.04 -16.23
N THR A 167 17.51 -13.94 -17.21
CA THR A 167 16.73 -13.76 -18.44
C THR A 167 15.21 -13.77 -18.18
N ASN A 168 14.50 -12.84 -18.81
CA ASN A 168 13.05 -12.68 -18.65
C ASN A 168 12.28 -13.95 -19.08
N ALA A 169 12.83 -14.75 -19.99
CA ALA A 169 12.27 -16.02 -20.40
C ALA A 169 12.23 -17.05 -19.25
N GLN A 170 13.26 -17.09 -18.40
CA GLN A 170 13.31 -18.00 -17.25
C GLN A 170 12.32 -17.59 -16.15
N LYS A 171 12.21 -16.28 -15.85
CA LYS A 171 11.23 -15.76 -14.89
C LYS A 171 9.79 -15.94 -15.39
N ALA A 172 9.55 -15.76 -16.70
CA ALA A 172 8.25 -16.02 -17.32
C ALA A 172 7.88 -17.52 -17.26
N ALA A 173 8.81 -18.42 -17.53
CA ALA A 173 8.60 -19.87 -17.45
C ALA A 173 8.19 -20.34 -16.04
N PHE A 174 8.82 -19.82 -14.99
CA PHE A 174 8.42 -20.10 -13.60
C PHE A 174 7.02 -19.57 -13.26
N SER A 175 6.65 -18.39 -13.80
CA SER A 175 5.31 -17.82 -13.59
C SER A 175 4.20 -18.53 -14.38
N LEU A 176 4.54 -19.12 -15.53
CA LEU A 176 3.61 -19.89 -16.34
C LEU A 176 3.36 -21.28 -15.73
N ALA A 177 4.41 -21.92 -15.21
CA ALA A 177 4.34 -23.23 -14.55
C ALA A 177 3.47 -23.19 -13.27
N SER A 178 3.53 -22.10 -12.49
CA SER A 178 2.69 -21.94 -11.30
C SER A 178 1.22 -21.65 -11.64
N LYS A 179 0.95 -20.92 -12.73
CA LYS A 179 -0.41 -20.65 -13.24
C LYS A 179 -1.07 -21.87 -13.91
N LEU A 180 -0.28 -22.77 -14.49
CA LEU A 180 -0.77 -23.98 -15.17
C LEU A 180 -0.92 -25.20 -14.25
N LYS A 181 -0.45 -25.11 -12.99
CA LYS A 181 -0.58 -26.17 -11.97
C LYS A 181 -1.99 -26.79 -11.90
N PRO A 182 -3.09 -26.01 -11.91
CA PRO A 182 -4.44 -26.58 -11.87
C PRO A 182 -4.84 -27.35 -13.15
N ARG A 183 -4.23 -27.05 -14.31
CA ARG A 183 -4.49 -27.72 -15.59
C ARG A 183 -3.64 -28.96 -15.80
N PHE A 184 -2.48 -29.04 -15.13
CA PHE A 184 -1.65 -30.25 -15.11
C PHE A 184 -2.31 -31.36 -14.29
N ASP A 185 -2.91 -31.00 -13.15
CA ASP A 185 -3.64 -31.93 -12.28
C ASP A 185 -4.88 -32.53 -12.99
N GLN A 186 -5.52 -31.77 -13.90
CA GLN A 186 -6.67 -32.24 -14.69
C GLN A 186 -6.31 -33.19 -15.84
N ASN A 187 -5.06 -33.18 -16.33
CA ASN A 187 -4.62 -33.98 -17.48
C ASN A 187 -3.56 -35.03 -17.11
N ALA A 188 -3.35 -35.28 -15.81
CA ALA A 188 -2.37 -36.23 -15.26
C ALA A 188 -0.93 -36.07 -15.79
N ILE A 189 -0.52 -34.84 -16.12
CA ILE A 189 0.86 -34.53 -16.52
C ILE A 189 1.63 -34.11 -15.27
N SER A 190 2.72 -34.81 -14.95
CA SER A 190 3.51 -34.46 -13.76
C SER A 190 4.33 -33.19 -14.00
N GLN A 191 4.61 -32.44 -12.92
CA GLN A 191 5.54 -31.30 -12.98
C GLN A 191 6.91 -31.71 -13.54
N ASN A 192 7.34 -32.96 -13.32
CA ASN A 192 8.62 -33.46 -13.78
C ASN A 192 8.67 -33.63 -15.31
N ASP A 193 7.55 -34.04 -15.92
CA ASP A 193 7.42 -34.19 -17.38
C ASP A 193 7.45 -32.85 -18.09
N PHE A 194 6.82 -31.83 -17.51
CA PHE A 194 6.88 -30.46 -18.01
C PHE A 194 8.31 -29.91 -18.01
N TRP A 195 9.05 -30.10 -16.92
CA TRP A 195 10.43 -29.64 -16.84
C TRP A 195 11.38 -30.40 -17.79
N ASN A 196 11.09 -31.66 -18.11
CA ASN A 196 11.85 -32.43 -19.11
C ASN A 196 11.57 -31.97 -20.55
N TYR A 197 10.35 -31.51 -20.85
CA TYR A 197 9.99 -30.93 -22.15
C TYR A 197 10.67 -29.56 -22.39
N VAL A 198 10.70 -28.69 -21.38
CA VAL A 198 11.26 -27.33 -21.48
C VAL A 198 12.80 -27.32 -21.58
N LYS A 199 13.46 -28.40 -21.14
CA LYS A 199 14.94 -28.53 -21.20
C LYS A 199 15.47 -29.07 -22.53
N ARG A 200 14.61 -29.57 -23.42
CA ARG A 200 14.97 -29.90 -24.80
C ARG A 200 14.91 -28.65 -25.67
#